data_AF-A0A838RH38-F1
#
_entry.id   AF-A0A838RH38-F1
#
_cell.length_a   1.000
_cell.length_b   1.000
_cell.length_c   1.000
_cell.angle_alpha   90.00
_cell.angle_beta   90.00
_cell.angle_gamma   90.00
#
_symmetry.space_group_name_H-M   'P 1'
#
loop_
_entity.id
_entity.type
_entity.pdbx_description
1 polymer ?
#
loop_
_entity_poly.entity_id
_entity_poly.type
_entity_poly.pdbx_seq_one_letter_code
_entity_poly.pdbx_strand_id
1 'polypeptide(L)'
;MEAEKQGYIFLRLPIYLEELRQVEGSKPKAEQRPVPTMKQLALVAGIHPVTMSRLVRGRIVALNLQIGASSIAEMRQQGFDMQLSDLLGYTERG
;
A
#
# COMPACT_ATOMS: atom_id res chain seq x y z
N MET A 1 -29.72 -12.73 -18.77
CA MET A 1 -28.98 -12.94 -17.51
C MET A 1 -27.86 -11.92 -17.51
N GLU A 2 -27.99 -10.87 -16.71
CA GLU A 2 -26.83 -10.05 -16.35
C GLU A 2 -25.91 -10.91 -15.50
N ALA A 3 -24.67 -11.09 -15.93
CA ALA A 3 -23.65 -11.68 -15.07
C ALA A 3 -23.42 -10.69 -13.92
N GLU A 4 -23.60 -11.12 -12.68
CA GLU A 4 -23.21 -10.33 -11.51
C GLU A 4 -21.70 -10.07 -11.61
N LYS A 5 -21.32 -8.81 -11.84
CA LYS A 5 -19.92 -8.41 -11.85
C LYS A 5 -19.35 -8.61 -10.45
N GLN A 6 -18.37 -9.50 -10.33
CA GLN A 6 -17.66 -9.69 -9.07
C GLN A 6 -16.59 -8.59 -8.93
N GLY A 7 -16.79 -7.75 -7.92
CA GLY A 7 -15.82 -6.76 -7.48
C GLY A 7 -14.77 -7.36 -6.55
N TYR A 8 -13.50 -6.99 -6.73
CA TYR A 8 -12.39 -7.43 -5.89
C TYR A 8 -11.69 -6.23 -5.27
N ILE A 9 -11.42 -6.31 -3.98
CA ILE A 9 -10.56 -5.37 -3.27
C ILE A 9 -9.11 -5.87 -3.36
N PHE A 10 -8.19 -4.98 -3.71
CA PHE A 10 -6.75 -5.28 -3.79
C PHE A 10 -5.91 -4.21 -3.09
N LEU A 11 -4.67 -4.55 -2.77
CA LEU A 11 -3.71 -3.62 -2.19
C LEU A 11 -3.08 -2.73 -3.26
N ARG A 12 -3.31 -1.42 -3.17
CA ARG A 12 -2.67 -0.39 -4.02
C ARG A 12 -1.31 0.06 -3.52
N LEU A 13 -0.91 -0.35 -2.31
CA LEU A 13 0.32 0.08 -1.64
C LEU A 13 1.59 0.09 -2.53
N PRO A 14 1.87 -0.91 -3.38
CA PRO A 14 3.08 -0.87 -4.20
C PRO A 14 3.06 0.24 -5.25
N ILE A 15 1.89 0.47 -5.86
CA ILE A 15 1.68 1.50 -6.87
C ILE A 15 1.82 2.87 -6.20
N TYR A 16 1.15 3.04 -5.06
CA TYR A 16 1.22 4.27 -4.28
C TYR A 16 2.64 4.64 -3.86
N LEU A 17 3.44 3.68 -3.37
CA LEU A 17 4.83 3.94 -2.99
C LEU A 17 5.71 4.30 -4.20
N GLU A 18 5.41 3.77 -5.38
CA GLU A 18 6.13 4.12 -6.60
C GLU A 18 5.78 5.53 -7.07
N GLU A 19 4.49 5.88 -7.06
CA GLU A 19 3.99 7.24 -7.32
C GLU A 19 4.65 8.25 -6.36
N LEU A 20 4.71 7.93 -5.06
CA LEU A 20 5.39 8.76 -4.07
C LEU A 20 6.88 8.90 -4.34
N ARG A 21 7.58 7.83 -4.72
CA ARG A 21 9.02 7.89 -5.06
C ARG A 21 9.27 8.82 -6.24
N GLN A 22 8.39 8.80 -7.24
CA GLN A 22 8.49 9.70 -8.38
C GLN A 22 8.23 11.16 -7.97
N VAL A 23 7.19 11.39 -7.16
CA VAL A 23 6.86 12.72 -6.63
C VAL A 23 8.02 13.28 -5.79
N GLU A 24 8.51 12.53 -4.80
CA GLU A 24 9.62 12.96 -3.96
C GLU A 24 10.93 13.09 -4.75
N GLY A 25 11.20 12.19 -5.70
CA GLY A 25 12.39 12.25 -6.55
C GLY A 25 12.44 13.48 -7.45
N SER A 26 11.29 14.06 -7.79
CA SER A 26 11.19 15.28 -8.60
C SER A 26 11.46 16.58 -7.82
N LYS A 27 11.47 16.52 -6.48
CA LYS A 27 11.70 17.69 -5.62
C LYS A 27 13.18 18.03 -5.47
N PRO A 28 13.53 19.27 -5.09
CA PRO A 28 14.88 19.62 -4.66
C PRO A 28 15.35 18.70 -3.52
N LYS A 29 16.63 18.29 -3.52
CA LYS A 29 17.19 17.34 -2.54
C LYS A 29 16.89 17.68 -1.08
N ALA A 30 16.82 18.95 -0.73
CA ALA A 30 16.54 19.41 0.63
C ALA A 30 15.07 19.22 1.05
N GLU A 31 14.16 19.04 0.10
CA GLU A 31 12.72 18.90 0.32
C GLU A 31 12.22 17.46 0.14
N GLN A 32 13.11 16.55 -0.30
CA GLN A 32 12.78 15.15 -0.51
C GLN A 32 12.54 14.45 0.83
N ARG A 33 11.39 13.78 0.95
CA ARG A 33 11.11 12.89 2.06
C ARG A 33 11.49 11.45 1.70
N PRO A 34 12.07 10.68 2.63
CA PRO A 34 12.37 9.27 2.38
C PRO A 34 11.07 8.48 2.26
N VAL A 35 10.80 7.88 1.10
CA VAL A 35 9.64 7.01 0.91
C VAL A 35 9.95 5.61 1.43
N PRO A 36 9.11 5.03 2.30
CA PRO A 36 9.30 3.67 2.80
C PRO A 36 9.38 2.61 1.71
N THR A 37 10.21 1.61 1.97
CA THR A 37 10.20 0.36 1.23
C THR A 37 9.12 -0.57 1.77
N MET A 38 8.65 -1.49 0.92
CA MET A 38 7.75 -2.57 1.35
C MET A 38 8.34 -3.40 2.51
N LYS A 39 9.67 -3.54 2.59
CA LYS A 39 10.35 -4.25 3.67
C LYS A 39 10.21 -3.51 5.00
N GLN A 40 10.36 -2.19 5.00
CA GLN A 40 10.18 -1.37 6.21
C GLN A 40 8.73 -1.43 6.69
N LEU A 41 7.76 -1.27 5.79
CA LEU A 41 6.35 -1.38 6.15
C LEU A 41 5.98 -2.77 6.69
N ALA A 42 6.59 -3.84 6.16
CA ALA A 42 6.41 -5.19 6.70
C ALA A 42 6.92 -5.32 8.14
N LEU A 43 8.11 -4.77 8.42
CA LEU A 43 8.70 -4.78 9.76
C LEU A 43 7.82 -4.00 10.75
N VAL A 44 7.35 -2.82 10.37
CA VAL A 44 6.47 -1.99 11.22
C VAL A 44 5.11 -2.64 11.45
N ALA A 45 4.57 -3.31 10.42
CA ALA A 45 3.34 -4.08 10.55
C ALA A 45 3.51 -5.41 11.31
N GLY A 46 4.73 -5.74 11.79
CA GLY A 46 5.01 -6.96 12.55
C GLY A 46 4.92 -8.24 11.72
N ILE A 47 5.10 -8.16 10.40
CA ILE A 47 5.02 -9.32 9.49
C ILE A 47 6.32 -9.55 8.73
N HIS A 48 6.55 -10.82 8.37
CA HIS A 48 7.70 -11.16 7.53
C HIS A 48 7.57 -10.52 6.13
N PRO A 49 8.65 -10.00 5.52
CA PRO A 49 8.60 -9.37 4.19
C PRO A 49 8.00 -10.26 3.09
N VAL A 50 8.17 -11.58 3.20
CA VAL A 50 7.55 -12.55 2.27
C VAL A 50 6.03 -12.56 2.41
N THR A 51 5.49 -12.41 3.62
CA THR A 51 4.04 -12.30 3.86
C THR A 51 3.48 -11.04 3.22
N MET A 52 4.18 -9.92 3.38
CA MET A 52 3.83 -8.65 2.72
C MET A 52 3.84 -8.79 1.18
N SER A 53 4.85 -9.46 0.62
CA SER A 53 4.93 -9.74 -0.82
C SER A 53 3.77 -10.61 -1.31
N ARG A 54 3.34 -11.60 -0.52
CA ARG A 54 2.17 -12.45 -0.84
C ARG A 54 0.86 -11.68 -0.76
N LEU A 55 0.70 -10.80 0.24
CA LEU A 55 -0.47 -9.92 0.39
C LEU A 55 -0.61 -9.01 -0.83
N VAL A 56 0.46 -8.31 -1.20
CA VAL A 56 0.50 -7.42 -2.36
C VAL A 56 0.15 -8.14 -3.67
N ARG A 57 0.63 -9.38 -3.84
CA ARG A 57 0.36 -10.18 -5.05
C ARG A 57 -1.04 -10.79 -5.08
N GLY A 58 -1.91 -10.45 -4.12
CA GLY A 58 -3.25 -11.02 -4.00
C GLY A 58 -3.25 -12.53 -3.73
N ARG A 59 -2.13 -13.08 -3.22
CA ARG A 59 -2.00 -14.52 -2.90
C ARG A 59 -2.51 -14.85 -1.49
N ILE A 60 -2.92 -13.85 -0.73
CA ILE A 60 -3.58 -13.98 0.58
C ILE A 60 -4.86 -13.14 0.50
N VAL A 61 -5.99 -13.77 0.85
CA VAL A 61 -7.35 -13.27 0.57
C VAL A 61 -7.79 -12.14 1.51
N ALA A 62 -7.18 -12.01 2.70
CA ALA A 62 -7.58 -11.03 3.70
C ALA A 62 -6.41 -10.11 4.08
N LEU A 63 -6.54 -8.82 3.77
CA LEU A 63 -5.75 -7.80 4.46
C LEU A 63 -6.20 -7.79 5.92
N ASN A 64 -5.29 -8.13 6.83
CA ASN A 64 -5.52 -7.88 8.24
C ASN A 64 -5.59 -6.36 8.46
N LEU A 65 -6.71 -5.86 9.00
CA LEU A 65 -6.93 -4.43 9.24
C LEU A 65 -5.82 -3.83 10.11
N GLN A 66 -5.22 -4.60 11.01
CA GLN A 66 -4.08 -4.17 11.81
C GLN A 66 -2.86 -3.86 10.94
N ILE A 67 -2.56 -4.69 9.94
CA ILE A 67 -1.45 -4.48 9.00
C ILE A 67 -1.68 -3.19 8.19
N GLY A 68 -2.92 -2.98 7.75
CA GLY A 68 -3.32 -1.77 7.05
C GLY A 68 -3.18 -0.52 7.91
N ALA A 69 -3.70 -0.56 9.14
CA ALA A 69 -3.61 0.53 10.10
C ALA A 69 -2.16 0.89 10.44
N SER A 70 -1.31 -0.11 10.71
CA SER A 70 0.11 0.10 10.99
C SER A 70 0.85 0.72 9.80
N SER A 71 0.53 0.30 8.57
CA SER A 71 1.14 0.88 7.36
C SER A 71 0.76 2.34 7.17
N ILE A 72 -0.51 2.68 7.36
CA ILE A 72 -1.00 4.07 7.28
C ILE A 72 -0.37 4.93 8.38
N ALA A 73 -0.31 4.41 9.62
CA ALA A 73 0.29 5.12 10.74
C ALA A 73 1.77 5.45 10.49
N GLU A 74 2.54 4.48 10.00
CA GLU A 74 3.94 4.68 9.64
C GLU A 74 4.11 5.76 8.56
N MET A 75 3.32 5.70 7.49
CA MET A 75 3.39 6.70 6.42
C MET A 75 3.08 8.11 6.94
N ARG A 76 2.09 8.25 7.83
CA ARG A 76 1.76 9.54 8.46
C ARG A 76 2.85 10.05 9.38
N GLN A 77 3.50 9.16 10.14
CA GLN A 77 4.66 9.52 10.96
C GLN A 77 5.81 10.07 10.11
N GLN A 78 5.95 9.60 8.87
CA GLN A 78 6.94 10.08 7.91
C GLN A 78 6.50 11.33 7.14
N GLY A 79 5.34 11.90 7.48
CA GLY A 79 4.82 13.14 6.88
C GLY A 79 4.08 12.93 5.56
N PHE A 80 3.72 11.69 5.22
CA PHE A 80 2.83 11.40 4.09
C PHE A 80 1.39 11.28 4.58
N ASP A 81 0.48 12.10 4.06
CA ASP A 81 -0.95 12.06 4.42
C ASP A 81 -1.67 10.89 3.74
N MET A 82 -1.25 9.67 4.08
CA MET A 82 -1.82 8.46 3.50
C MET A 82 -3.26 8.23 3.98
N GLN A 83 -4.15 7.96 3.04
CA GLN A 83 -5.54 7.60 3.26
C GLN A 83 -5.80 6.12 2.93
N LEU A 84 -6.96 5.60 3.33
CA LEU A 84 -7.33 4.20 3.08
C LEU A 84 -7.42 3.89 1.57
N SER A 85 -7.85 4.85 0.75
CA SER A 85 -7.90 4.75 -0.71
C SER A 85 -6.53 4.65 -1.39
N ASP A 86 -5.47 5.05 -0.69
CA ASP A 86 -4.09 4.89 -1.16
C ASP A 86 -3.58 3.48 -0.87
N LEU A 87 -4.16 2.83 0.15
CA LEU A 87 -3.85 1.45 0.53
C LEU A 87 -4.69 0.43 -0.26
N LEU A 88 -5.97 0.73 -0.49
CA LEU A 88 -6.95 -0.19 -1.06
C LEU A 88 -7.48 0.32 -2.40
N GLY A 89 -7.62 -0.60 -3.34
CA GLY A 89 -8.27 -0.39 -4.63
C GLY A 89 -9.40 -1.36 -4.84
N TYR A 90 -10.33 -0.99 -5.72
CA TYR A 90 -11.44 -1.83 -6.16
C TYR A 90 -11.33 -2.03 -7.67
N THR A 91 -11.58 -3.25 -8.13
CA THR A 91 -11.66 -3.57 -9.55
C THR A 91 -12.80 -4.54 -9.83
N GLU A 92 -13.45 -4.40 -10.99
CA GLU A 92 -14.44 -5.34 -11.49
C GLU A 92 -13.76 -6.25 -12.51
N ARG A 93 -13.86 -7.57 -12.34
CA ARG A 93 -13.60 -8.48 -13.47
C ARG A 93 -14.91 -8.68 -14.24
N GLY A 94 -14.91 -8.26 -15.50
CA GLY A 94 -15.91 -8.64 -16.49
C GLY A 94 -15.60 -10.00 -17.10
#